data_AF-A0A1W1BDA0-F1
#
_entry.id   AF-A0A1W1BDA0-F1
#
_cell.length_a   1.000
_cell.length_b   1.000
_cell.length_c   1.000
_cell.angle_alpha   90.00
_cell.angle_beta   90.00
_cell.angle_gamma   90.00
#
_symmetry.space_group_name_H-M   'P 1'
#
loop_
_entity.id
_entity.type
_entity.pdbx_description
1 polymer ?
#
loop_
_entity_poly.entity_id
_entity_poly.type
_entity_poly.pdbx_seq_one_letter_code
_entity_poly.pdbx_strand_id
1 'polypeptide(L)'
;MSTIYPDNFNELKAEVRESGLLDRVPVRGSIEMIAIFISLAVVFSIVINWSTLVSNPHLTAFGLGLFMVVIFTRSVFVSHDILHLQYFKSKSLSFKLSYPFSALIISNSSSWWDFKHNVNHHTWCNVVEKDEDIWALDGAFTPNNKGNNLFLKKYKHIIFWGAMFFMYGAFIAQSYSFVIKRKLWGEFTLMLMHIPLIWGTIFYFLPLADAFIVLATLNFVLSPWLAFGFITNHLGCEVFDYKEGKTFSWMELQMRTSRSLKGGFLVHWFYGGLNTQIEHHLFPRAPRFNLLKVQNMTRDFAKKHNIVYFETTPIEAYVQINDALKEY
;
A
#
# COMPACT_ATOMS: atom_id res chain seq x y z
N MET A 1 -10.50 -24.92 -21.22
CA MET A 1 -11.55 -24.08 -21.83
C MET A 1 -11.42 -22.70 -21.22
N SER A 2 -11.18 -21.65 -22.01
CA SER A 2 -11.16 -20.29 -21.46
C SER A 2 -12.56 -19.98 -20.95
N THR A 3 -12.72 -19.86 -19.64
CA THR A 3 -13.94 -19.33 -19.04
C THR A 3 -14.16 -17.94 -19.62
N ILE A 4 -15.22 -17.77 -20.41
CA ILE A 4 -15.60 -16.46 -20.95
C ILE A 4 -16.00 -15.60 -19.74
N TYR A 5 -15.25 -14.53 -19.48
CA TYR A 5 -15.65 -13.56 -18.45
C TYR A 5 -16.85 -12.76 -18.97
N PRO A 6 -17.99 -12.76 -18.26
CA PRO A 6 -19.13 -11.95 -18.67
C PRO A 6 -18.80 -10.47 -18.46
N ASP A 7 -19.18 -9.62 -19.42
CA ASP A 7 -19.08 -8.16 -19.28
C ASP A 7 -20.29 -7.60 -18.51
N ASN A 8 -20.39 -7.99 -17.24
CA ASN A 8 -21.53 -7.68 -16.35
C ASN A 8 -21.12 -6.82 -15.14
N PHE A 9 -19.96 -6.17 -15.17
CA PHE A 9 -19.48 -5.31 -14.08
C PHE A 9 -20.49 -4.21 -13.71
N ASN A 10 -21.23 -3.68 -14.69
CA ASN A 10 -22.23 -2.64 -14.44
C ASN A 10 -23.37 -3.12 -13.54
N GLU A 11 -23.71 -4.42 -13.57
CA GLU A 11 -24.71 -5.04 -12.67
C GLU A 11 -24.19 -5.03 -11.23
N LEU A 12 -23.02 -5.62 -10.98
CA LEU A 12 -22.40 -5.63 -9.65
C LEU A 12 -22.19 -4.21 -9.11
N LYS A 13 -21.76 -3.27 -9.96
CA LYS A 13 -21.56 -1.88 -9.58
C LYS A 13 -22.86 -1.18 -9.19
N ALA A 14 -23.98 -1.52 -9.82
CA ALA A 14 -25.29 -1.02 -9.44
C ALA A 14 -25.70 -1.57 -8.07
N GLU A 15 -25.60 -2.89 -7.86
CA GLU A 15 -25.91 -3.54 -6.57
C GLU A 15 -25.10 -2.93 -5.42
N VAL A 16 -23.78 -2.80 -5.59
CA VAL A 16 -22.88 -2.21 -4.57
C VAL A 16 -23.21 -0.73 -4.32
N ARG A 17 -23.60 0.02 -5.36
CA ARG A 17 -24.01 1.42 -5.19
C ARG A 17 -25.34 1.54 -4.43
N GLU A 18 -26.34 0.73 -4.77
CA GLU A 18 -27.66 0.74 -4.14
C GLU A 18 -27.61 0.39 -2.66
N SER A 19 -26.66 -0.45 -2.25
CA SER A 19 -26.39 -0.76 -0.84
C SER A 19 -25.74 0.38 -0.03
N GLY A 20 -25.41 1.52 -0.67
CA GLY A 20 -24.73 2.67 -0.03
C GLY A 20 -23.25 2.43 0.28
N LEU A 21 -22.67 1.31 -0.15
CA LEU A 21 -21.29 0.95 0.22
C LEU A 21 -20.21 1.80 -0.49
N LEU A 22 -20.60 2.57 -1.52
CA LEU A 22 -19.72 3.52 -2.22
C LEU A 22 -19.79 4.95 -1.68
N ASP A 23 -20.64 5.19 -0.67
CA ASP A 23 -20.82 6.52 -0.09
C ASP A 23 -19.54 7.01 0.60
N ARG A 24 -19.33 8.32 0.55
CA ARG A 24 -18.16 8.95 1.16
C ARG A 24 -18.31 8.99 2.68
N VAL A 25 -17.20 8.80 3.39
CA VAL A 25 -17.19 8.73 4.86
C VAL A 25 -16.37 9.86 5.50
N PRO A 26 -16.68 11.15 5.25
CA PRO A 26 -15.85 12.27 5.68
C PRO A 26 -15.68 12.34 7.21
N VAL A 27 -16.72 12.00 7.98
CA VAL A 27 -16.67 12.01 9.46
C VAL A 27 -15.69 10.95 9.97
N ARG A 28 -15.83 9.71 9.51
CA ARG A 28 -14.92 8.63 9.90
C ARG A 28 -13.49 8.90 9.45
N GLY A 29 -13.30 9.39 8.23
CA GLY A 29 -11.99 9.82 7.73
C GLY A 29 -11.37 10.92 8.59
N SER A 30 -12.17 11.89 9.04
CA SER A 30 -11.71 12.96 9.94
C SER A 30 -11.29 12.43 11.31
N ILE A 31 -12.00 11.44 11.85
CA ILE A 31 -11.62 10.78 13.10
C ILE A 31 -10.26 10.09 12.95
N GLU A 32 -10.02 9.34 11.87
CA GLU A 32 -8.73 8.68 11.65
C GLU A 32 -7.58 9.68 11.48
N MET A 33 -7.82 10.77 10.73
CA MET A 33 -6.85 11.86 10.56
C MET A 33 -6.48 12.50 11.90
N ILE A 34 -7.47 12.82 12.75
CA ILE A 34 -7.24 13.41 14.07
C ILE A 34 -6.51 12.43 15.00
N ALA A 35 -6.88 11.15 14.98
CA ALA A 35 -6.23 10.13 15.81
C ALA A 35 -4.74 10.01 15.51
N ILE A 36 -4.33 10.12 14.24
CA ILE A 36 -2.92 10.14 13.84
C ILE A 36 -2.20 11.35 14.44
N PHE A 37 -2.78 12.55 14.35
CA PHE A 37 -2.16 13.75 14.93
C PHE A 37 -2.06 13.69 16.45
N ILE A 38 -3.08 13.19 17.14
CA ILE A 38 -3.04 12.97 18.59
C ILE A 38 -1.93 11.98 18.93
N SER A 39 -1.81 10.88 18.18
CA SER A 39 -0.77 9.87 18.41
C SER A 39 0.63 10.44 18.21
N LEU A 40 0.83 11.30 17.20
CA LEU A 40 2.09 12.02 17.01
C LEU A 40 2.37 13.03 18.12
N ALA A 41 1.35 13.74 18.60
CA ALA A 41 1.50 14.64 19.74
C ALA A 41 1.94 13.87 20.99
N VAL A 42 1.43 12.65 21.21
CA VAL A 42 1.90 11.77 22.30
C VAL A 42 3.36 11.38 22.09
N VAL A 43 3.76 10.95 20.88
CA VAL A 43 5.16 10.63 20.55
C VAL A 43 6.07 11.82 20.86
N PHE A 44 5.73 13.02 20.36
CA PHE A 44 6.57 14.20 20.57
C PHE A 44 6.57 14.70 22.01
N SER A 45 5.47 14.53 22.75
CA SER A 45 5.44 14.84 24.18
C SER A 45 6.42 13.96 24.97
N ILE A 46 6.50 12.67 24.64
CA ILE A 46 7.47 11.74 25.24
C ILE A 46 8.90 12.13 24.85
N VAL A 47 9.13 12.42 23.56
CA VAL A 47 10.44 12.83 23.02
C VAL A 47 10.96 14.10 23.69
N ILE A 48 10.12 15.15 23.80
CA ILE A 48 10.53 16.44 24.37
C ILE A 48 10.80 16.33 25.88
N ASN A 49 10.06 15.46 26.58
CA ASN A 49 10.20 15.24 28.01
C ASN A 49 11.00 13.96 28.33
N TRP A 50 11.92 13.56 27.42
CA TRP A 50 12.62 12.28 27.51
C TRP A 50 13.35 12.10 28.84
N SER A 51 14.11 13.12 29.26
CA SER A 51 14.93 13.06 30.48
C SER A 51 14.12 12.96 31.78
N THR A 52 12.85 13.37 31.77
CA THR A 52 12.00 13.36 32.96
C THR A 52 11.07 12.15 33.01
N LEU A 53 10.61 11.66 31.86
CA LEU A 53 9.62 10.58 31.78
C LEU A 53 10.22 9.19 31.62
N VAL A 54 11.46 9.08 31.13
CA VAL A 54 12.01 7.79 30.68
C VAL A 54 13.08 7.27 31.63
N SER A 55 12.79 6.13 32.27
CA SER A 55 13.73 5.43 33.15
C SER A 55 14.55 4.34 32.43
N ASN A 56 14.04 3.77 31.35
CA ASN A 56 14.73 2.76 30.53
C ASN A 56 14.81 3.24 29.06
N PRO A 57 15.82 4.07 28.72
CA PRO A 57 15.86 4.80 27.47
C PRO A 57 15.81 3.90 26.23
N HIS A 58 16.64 2.87 26.16
CA HIS A 58 16.72 1.99 24.99
C HIS A 58 15.43 1.18 24.76
N LEU A 59 14.83 0.66 25.84
CA LEU A 59 13.57 -0.07 25.74
C LEU A 59 12.41 0.86 25.34
N THR A 60 12.35 2.06 25.92
CA THR A 60 11.36 3.06 25.55
C THR A 60 11.56 3.53 24.10
N ALA A 61 12.81 3.65 23.62
CA ALA A 61 13.11 4.03 22.24
C ALA A 61 12.63 2.96 21.25
N PHE A 62 12.87 1.68 21.58
CA PHE A 62 12.33 0.57 20.80
C PHE A 62 10.80 0.58 20.77
N GLY A 63 10.15 0.73 21.93
CA GLY A 63 8.70 0.84 22.03
C GLY A 63 8.11 2.04 21.27
N LEU A 64 8.80 3.19 21.32
CA LEU A 64 8.43 4.40 20.57
C LEU A 64 8.55 4.15 19.06
N GLY A 65 9.61 3.49 18.61
CA GLY A 65 9.78 3.06 17.22
C GLY A 65 8.62 2.18 16.75
N LEU A 66 8.23 1.17 17.53
CA LEU A 66 7.08 0.31 17.22
C LEU A 66 5.75 1.09 17.18
N PHE A 67 5.53 2.04 18.10
CA PHE A 67 4.35 2.88 18.07
C PHE A 67 4.32 3.79 16.84
N MET A 68 5.47 4.36 16.47
CA MET A 68 5.62 5.13 15.23
C MET A 68 5.35 4.28 13.98
N VAL A 69 5.72 3.00 13.96
CA VAL A 69 5.35 2.08 12.85
C VAL A 69 3.84 2.05 12.67
N VAL A 70 3.06 1.90 13.74
CA VAL A 70 1.60 1.92 13.67
C VAL A 70 1.11 3.25 13.10
N ILE A 71 1.61 4.38 13.61
CA ILE A 71 1.23 5.71 13.14
C ILE A 71 1.56 5.90 11.64
N PHE A 72 2.73 5.47 11.20
CA PHE A 72 3.19 5.61 9.82
C PHE A 72 2.37 4.72 8.88
N THR A 73 2.13 3.46 9.25
CA THR A 73 1.23 2.56 8.50
C THR A 73 -0.18 3.14 8.41
N ARG A 74 -0.72 3.70 9.51
CA ARG A 74 -2.02 4.38 9.49
C ARG A 74 -2.01 5.62 8.60
N SER A 75 -0.92 6.36 8.55
CA SER A 75 -0.75 7.52 7.67
C SER A 75 -0.73 7.12 6.19
N VAL A 76 -0.08 6.01 5.84
CA VAL A 76 -0.16 5.41 4.51
C VAL A 76 -1.62 5.13 4.14
N PHE A 77 -2.36 4.40 4.98
CA PHE A 77 -3.76 4.05 4.70
C PHE A 77 -4.68 5.27 4.60
N VAL A 78 -4.53 6.26 5.48
CA VAL A 78 -5.32 7.50 5.42
C VAL A 78 -5.00 8.29 4.16
N SER A 79 -3.73 8.45 3.79
CA SER A 79 -3.35 9.13 2.54
C SER A 79 -3.89 8.40 1.31
N HIS A 80 -3.84 7.07 1.32
CA HIS A 80 -4.37 6.19 0.28
C HIS A 80 -5.87 6.43 0.07
N ASP A 81 -6.65 6.41 1.15
CA ASP A 81 -8.11 6.56 1.08
C ASP A 81 -8.53 7.96 0.64
N ILE A 82 -7.79 8.97 1.09
CA ILE A 82 -7.98 10.35 0.66
C ILE A 82 -7.73 10.44 -0.85
N LEU A 83 -6.62 9.91 -1.35
CA LEU A 83 -6.24 9.99 -2.76
C LEU A 83 -7.16 9.16 -3.67
N HIS A 84 -7.80 8.11 -3.12
CA HIS A 84 -8.90 7.38 -3.76
C HIS A 84 -10.27 8.08 -3.70
N LEU A 85 -10.32 9.26 -3.08
CA LEU A 85 -11.55 10.03 -2.86
C LEU A 85 -12.58 9.28 -2.02
N GLN A 86 -12.16 8.41 -1.10
CA GLN A 86 -13.08 7.63 -0.26
C GLN A 86 -13.71 8.48 0.85
N TYR A 87 -12.99 9.51 1.33
CA TYR A 87 -13.45 10.38 2.41
C TYR A 87 -14.19 11.61 1.88
N PHE A 88 -13.69 12.22 0.80
CA PHE A 88 -14.19 13.49 0.29
C PHE A 88 -14.45 13.44 -1.21
N LYS A 89 -15.44 14.21 -1.68
CA LYS A 89 -15.81 14.25 -3.10
C LYS A 89 -14.83 15.06 -3.96
N SER A 90 -14.22 16.12 -3.40
CA SER A 90 -13.36 17.04 -4.14
C SER A 90 -11.95 16.48 -4.29
N LYS A 91 -11.49 16.28 -5.55
CA LYS A 91 -10.11 15.84 -5.83
C LYS A 91 -9.08 16.83 -5.32
N SER A 92 -9.29 18.14 -5.54
CA SER A 92 -8.36 19.18 -5.08
C SER A 92 -8.24 19.23 -3.56
N LEU A 93 -9.37 19.13 -2.84
CA LEU A 93 -9.35 19.08 -1.38
C LEU A 93 -8.62 17.82 -0.89
N SER A 94 -8.95 16.67 -1.47
CA SER A 94 -8.34 15.39 -1.08
C SER A 94 -6.83 15.44 -1.24
N PHE A 95 -6.34 15.95 -2.37
CA PHE A 95 -4.89 16.08 -2.60
C PHE A 95 -4.19 17.01 -1.60
N LYS A 96 -4.85 18.09 -1.15
CA LYS A 96 -4.30 18.96 -0.10
C LYS A 96 -4.31 18.26 1.26
N LEU A 97 -5.37 17.50 1.56
CA LEU A 97 -5.53 16.75 2.81
C LEU A 97 -4.63 15.51 2.89
N SER A 98 -4.13 14.99 1.78
CA SER A 98 -3.18 13.87 1.79
C SER A 98 -1.78 14.31 2.22
N TYR A 99 -1.37 15.55 1.96
CA TYR A 99 0.01 16.01 2.22
C TYR A 99 0.49 15.88 3.67
N PRO A 100 -0.31 16.15 4.72
CA PRO A 100 0.13 15.90 6.08
C PRO A 100 0.49 14.43 6.32
N PHE A 101 -0.29 13.51 5.77
CA PHE A 101 -0.11 12.07 5.98
C PHE A 101 0.92 11.45 5.03
N SER A 102 1.02 11.95 3.79
CA SER A 102 1.98 11.47 2.79
C SER A 102 3.31 12.22 2.87
N ALA A 103 3.31 13.54 2.68
CA ALA A 103 4.54 14.31 2.52
C ALA A 103 5.20 14.61 3.87
N LEU A 104 4.45 15.05 4.88
CA LEU A 104 5.03 15.44 6.17
C LEU A 104 5.39 14.23 7.05
N ILE A 105 4.46 13.28 7.20
CA ILE A 105 4.68 12.13 8.11
C ILE A 105 5.56 11.06 7.48
N ILE A 106 5.34 10.67 6.23
CA ILE A 106 6.04 9.53 5.60
C ILE A 106 7.00 9.94 4.46
N SER A 107 7.19 11.24 4.19
CA SER A 107 8.05 11.76 3.11
C SER A 107 7.76 11.19 1.72
N ASN A 108 6.50 10.86 1.42
CA ASN A 108 6.07 10.37 0.12
C ASN A 108 5.23 11.40 -0.65
N SER A 109 5.41 11.40 -1.97
CA SER A 109 4.65 12.24 -2.88
C SER A 109 3.27 11.63 -3.14
N SER A 110 2.23 12.41 -2.83
CA SER A 110 0.86 12.16 -3.27
C SER A 110 0.74 12.12 -4.80
N SER A 111 1.50 12.94 -5.53
CA SER A 111 1.51 12.95 -7.00
C SER A 111 2.17 11.72 -7.61
N TRP A 112 3.31 11.30 -7.07
CA TRP A 112 3.94 10.04 -7.47
C TRP A 112 2.99 8.87 -7.20
N TRP A 113 2.38 8.84 -6.02
CA TRP A 113 1.45 7.80 -5.64
C TRP A 113 0.20 7.79 -6.54
N ASP A 114 -0.44 8.93 -6.85
CA ASP A 114 -1.61 8.98 -7.76
C ASP A 114 -1.23 8.47 -9.16
N PHE A 115 -0.04 8.82 -9.65
CA PHE A 115 0.44 8.34 -10.94
C PHE A 115 0.75 6.83 -10.95
N LYS A 116 1.59 6.36 -10.02
CA LYS A 116 1.96 4.94 -9.91
C LYS A 116 0.74 4.07 -9.62
N HIS A 117 -0.04 4.45 -8.62
CA HIS A 117 -1.08 3.59 -8.06
C HIS A 117 -2.40 3.72 -8.81
N ASN A 118 -2.93 4.94 -9.02
CA ASN A 118 -4.25 5.10 -9.65
C ASN A 118 -4.21 5.01 -11.17
N VAL A 119 -3.25 5.69 -11.80
CA VAL A 119 -3.17 5.77 -13.27
C VAL A 119 -2.60 4.50 -13.87
N ASN A 120 -1.59 3.89 -13.23
CA ASN A 120 -0.98 2.67 -13.72
C ASN A 120 -1.56 1.43 -13.03
N HIS A 121 -1.15 1.13 -11.80
CA HIS A 121 -1.46 -0.15 -11.13
C HIS A 121 -2.97 -0.47 -11.05
N HIS A 122 -3.82 0.47 -10.64
CA HIS A 122 -5.26 0.23 -10.59
C HIS A 122 -5.90 0.03 -11.96
N THR A 123 -5.41 0.75 -12.97
CA THR A 123 -5.99 0.68 -14.31
C THR A 123 -5.50 -0.56 -15.06
N TRP A 124 -4.26 -0.97 -14.80
CA TRP A 124 -3.49 -1.92 -15.59
C TRP A 124 -2.72 -2.92 -14.71
N CYS A 125 -3.33 -3.38 -13.62
CA CYS A 125 -2.68 -4.28 -12.66
C CYS A 125 -2.09 -5.51 -13.37
N ASN A 126 -0.83 -5.84 -13.08
CA ASN A 126 -0.02 -6.88 -13.73
C ASN A 126 -0.01 -6.82 -15.27
N VAL A 127 -0.14 -5.64 -15.87
CA VAL A 127 0.14 -5.44 -17.30
C VAL A 127 1.56 -4.94 -17.45
N VAL A 128 2.40 -5.73 -18.13
CA VAL A 128 3.86 -5.60 -18.09
C VAL A 128 4.37 -4.19 -18.42
N GLU A 129 3.82 -3.55 -19.45
CA GLU A 129 4.29 -2.24 -19.93
C GLU A 129 3.70 -1.06 -19.15
N LYS A 130 2.81 -1.32 -18.18
CA LYS A 130 2.08 -0.29 -17.44
C LYS A 130 2.31 -0.35 -15.95
N ASP A 131 2.24 -1.54 -15.36
CA ASP A 131 2.40 -1.75 -13.93
C ASP A 131 3.88 -2.01 -13.60
N GLU A 132 4.52 -1.06 -12.92
CA GLU A 132 5.92 -1.21 -12.52
C GLU A 132 6.12 -2.23 -11.39
N ASP A 133 5.06 -2.61 -10.68
CA ASP A 133 5.18 -3.51 -9.51
C ASP A 133 5.59 -4.94 -9.89
N ILE A 134 5.21 -5.41 -11.08
CA ILE A 134 5.61 -6.74 -11.60
C ILE A 134 7.08 -6.79 -12.06
N TRP A 135 7.78 -5.65 -12.14
CA TRP A 135 9.18 -5.59 -12.51
C TRP A 135 10.13 -5.87 -11.33
N ALA A 136 9.59 -6.21 -10.15
CA ALA A 136 10.39 -6.60 -9.00
C ALA A 136 11.38 -7.74 -9.34
N LEU A 137 12.57 -7.66 -8.74
CA LEU A 137 13.70 -8.54 -9.02
C LEU A 137 13.97 -8.70 -10.53
N ASP A 138 14.22 -7.58 -11.21
CA ASP A 138 14.52 -7.59 -12.65
C ASP A 138 13.44 -8.36 -13.44
N GLY A 139 12.16 -8.12 -13.13
CA GLY A 139 11.00 -8.71 -13.79
C GLY A 139 10.75 -10.20 -13.53
N ALA A 140 11.15 -10.73 -12.38
CA ALA A 140 10.91 -12.13 -12.00
C ALA A 140 9.44 -12.58 -11.97
N PHE A 141 8.51 -11.62 -11.98
CA PHE A 141 7.07 -11.87 -12.00
C PHE A 141 6.47 -11.61 -13.37
N THR A 142 7.25 -11.67 -14.45
CA THR A 142 6.76 -11.48 -15.82
C THR A 142 6.87 -12.77 -16.63
N PRO A 143 5.92 -13.07 -17.56
CA PRO A 143 5.83 -14.39 -18.20
C PRO A 143 7.08 -14.85 -18.96
N ASN A 144 7.84 -13.89 -19.49
CA ASN A 144 8.96 -14.16 -20.40
C ASN A 144 10.33 -13.93 -19.76
N ASN A 145 10.41 -13.73 -18.44
CA ASN A 145 11.64 -13.31 -17.82
C ASN A 145 12.27 -14.41 -16.97
N LYS A 146 13.29 -15.04 -17.57
CA LYS A 146 14.15 -16.05 -16.95
C LYS A 146 15.53 -15.48 -16.61
N GLY A 147 15.63 -14.19 -16.30
CA GLY A 147 16.82 -13.48 -15.81
C GLY A 147 18.20 -13.99 -16.25
N ASN A 148 18.95 -13.28 -17.09
CA ASN A 148 20.26 -13.79 -17.54
C ASN A 148 21.40 -13.58 -16.51
N ASN A 149 21.13 -12.90 -15.40
CA ASN A 149 22.15 -12.61 -14.38
C ASN A 149 22.35 -13.79 -13.41
N LEU A 150 23.51 -14.44 -13.49
CA LEU A 150 23.87 -15.59 -12.64
C LEU A 150 23.85 -15.27 -11.14
N PHE A 151 24.24 -14.05 -10.75
CA PHE A 151 24.22 -13.63 -9.35
C PHE A 151 22.79 -13.51 -8.82
N LEU A 152 21.91 -12.85 -9.60
CA LEU A 152 20.50 -12.73 -9.24
C LEU A 152 19.84 -14.10 -9.19
N LYS A 153 20.08 -14.99 -10.16
CA LYS A 153 19.56 -16.36 -10.14
C LYS A 153 19.97 -17.15 -8.90
N LYS A 154 21.25 -17.04 -8.50
CA LYS A 154 21.78 -17.73 -7.32
C LYS A 154 21.19 -17.21 -6.00
N TYR A 155 20.97 -15.91 -5.90
CA TYR A 155 20.57 -15.25 -4.63
C TYR A 155 19.16 -14.65 -4.64
N LYS A 156 18.33 -14.98 -5.64
CA LYS A 156 17.00 -14.39 -5.88
C LYS A 156 16.11 -14.29 -4.65
N HIS A 157 16.00 -15.35 -3.87
CA HIS A 157 15.16 -15.34 -2.65
C HIS A 157 15.72 -14.38 -1.59
N ILE A 158 17.03 -14.39 -1.34
CA ILE A 158 17.65 -13.51 -0.35
C ILE A 158 17.58 -12.05 -0.81
N ILE A 159 17.80 -11.78 -2.10
CA ILE A 159 17.73 -10.43 -2.65
C ILE A 159 16.30 -9.91 -2.61
N PHE A 160 15.33 -10.69 -3.09
CA PHE A 160 13.93 -10.29 -3.11
C PHE A 160 13.38 -10.05 -1.70
N TRP A 161 13.49 -11.04 -0.81
CA TRP A 161 12.98 -10.92 0.56
C TRP A 161 13.80 -9.93 1.40
N GLY A 162 15.10 -9.82 1.17
CA GLY A 162 15.95 -8.81 1.81
C GLY A 162 15.58 -7.39 1.38
N ALA A 163 15.24 -7.18 0.11
CA ALA A 163 14.80 -5.87 -0.40
C ALA A 163 13.51 -5.37 0.27
N MET A 164 12.65 -6.26 0.78
CA MET A 164 11.42 -5.87 1.47
C MET A 164 11.69 -5.02 2.73
N PHE A 165 12.88 -5.15 3.35
CA PHE A 165 13.29 -4.32 4.48
C PHE A 165 13.66 -2.88 4.11
N PHE A 166 13.72 -2.55 2.82
CA PHE A 166 14.10 -1.24 2.31
C PHE A 166 12.99 -0.56 1.50
N MET A 167 11.79 -1.15 1.45
CA MET A 167 10.72 -0.66 0.59
C MET A 167 10.25 0.75 0.96
N TYR A 168 10.23 1.12 2.25
CA TYR A 168 9.89 2.48 2.67
C TYR A 168 10.87 3.52 2.08
N GLY A 169 12.18 3.25 2.20
CA GLY A 169 13.21 4.10 1.59
C GLY A 169 13.12 4.15 0.06
N ALA A 170 12.77 3.04 -0.59
CA ALA A 170 12.58 2.99 -2.04
C ALA A 170 11.41 3.89 -2.49
N PHE A 171 10.30 3.93 -1.75
CA PHE A 171 9.16 4.80 -2.05
C PHE A 171 9.49 6.29 -1.87
N ILE A 172 10.28 6.61 -0.84
CA ILE A 172 10.80 7.97 -0.65
C ILE A 172 11.68 8.37 -1.84
N ALA A 173 12.63 7.52 -2.22
CA ALA A 173 13.54 7.80 -3.34
C ALA A 173 12.79 8.01 -4.67
N GLN A 174 11.80 7.16 -4.96
CA GLN A 174 10.95 7.29 -6.14
C GLN A 174 10.08 8.57 -6.09
N SER A 175 9.51 8.87 -4.93
CA SER A 175 8.76 10.11 -4.71
C SER A 175 9.61 11.34 -4.98
N TYR A 176 10.84 11.41 -4.44
CA TYR A 176 11.77 12.51 -4.68
C TYR A 176 12.16 12.61 -6.15
N SER A 177 12.50 11.47 -6.79
CA SER A 177 12.80 11.47 -8.22
C SER A 177 11.63 12.00 -9.05
N PHE A 178 10.39 11.64 -8.69
CA PHE A 178 9.19 12.05 -9.41
C PHE A 178 8.94 13.54 -9.28
N VAL A 179 8.92 14.09 -8.06
CA VAL A 179 8.63 15.52 -7.84
C VAL A 179 9.70 16.42 -8.43
N ILE A 180 10.98 16.01 -8.41
CA ILE A 180 12.08 16.76 -9.03
C ILE A 180 11.93 16.76 -10.55
N LYS A 181 11.76 15.58 -11.17
CA LYS A 181 11.58 15.46 -12.64
C LYS A 181 10.38 16.24 -13.14
N ARG A 182 9.29 16.26 -12.37
CA ARG A 182 8.04 16.97 -12.68
C ARG A 182 8.02 18.43 -12.20
N LYS A 183 9.07 18.91 -11.52
CA LYS A 183 9.19 20.27 -10.98
C LYS A 183 8.06 20.66 -10.01
N LEU A 184 7.61 19.72 -9.18
CA LEU A 184 6.54 19.89 -8.19
C LEU A 184 7.12 20.47 -6.88
N TRP A 185 7.61 21.71 -6.94
CA TRP A 185 8.40 22.32 -5.85
C TRP A 185 7.64 22.50 -4.53
N GLY A 186 6.33 22.75 -4.58
CA GLY A 186 5.52 22.84 -3.37
C GLY A 186 5.47 21.52 -2.60
N GLU A 187 5.21 20.41 -3.31
CA GLU A 187 5.17 19.07 -2.73
C GLU A 187 6.58 18.61 -2.29
N PHE A 188 7.60 18.89 -3.09
CA PHE A 188 9.00 18.65 -2.73
C PHE A 188 9.37 19.35 -1.41
N THR A 189 8.96 20.60 -1.23
CA THR A 189 9.18 21.37 0.01
C THR A 189 8.48 20.70 1.20
N LEU A 190 7.23 20.29 1.04
CA LEU A 190 6.50 19.57 2.08
C LEU A 190 7.19 18.25 2.43
N MET A 191 7.66 17.48 1.45
CA MET A 191 8.41 16.24 1.71
C MET A 191 9.70 16.51 2.48
N LEU A 192 10.44 17.57 2.16
CA LEU A 192 11.66 17.96 2.90
C LEU A 192 11.37 18.34 4.35
N MET A 193 10.20 18.91 4.64
CA MET A 193 9.79 19.24 6.01
C MET A 193 9.65 18.01 6.92
N HIS A 194 9.52 16.80 6.36
CA HIS A 194 9.61 15.56 7.14
C HIS A 194 10.88 15.49 7.99
N ILE A 195 12.02 15.94 7.45
CA ILE A 195 13.31 15.86 8.14
C ILE A 195 13.31 16.71 9.41
N PRO A 196 13.13 18.05 9.39
CA PRO A 196 13.15 18.84 10.63
C PRO A 196 11.98 18.50 11.56
N LEU A 197 10.78 18.19 11.04
CA LEU A 197 9.60 17.96 11.86
C LEU A 197 9.64 16.62 12.61
N ILE A 198 10.04 15.54 11.94
CA ILE A 198 10.09 14.20 12.54
C ILE A 198 11.49 13.93 13.10
N TRP A 199 12.48 13.83 12.21
CA TRP A 199 13.81 13.37 12.59
C TRP A 199 14.62 14.43 13.32
N GLY A 200 14.53 15.69 12.91
CA GLY A 200 15.16 16.82 13.60
C GLY A 200 14.71 16.89 15.06
N THR A 201 13.39 16.80 15.30
CA THR A 201 12.83 16.71 16.65
C THR A 201 13.38 15.50 17.43
N ILE A 202 13.33 14.30 16.85
CA ILE A 202 13.80 13.08 17.53
C ILE A 202 15.30 13.18 17.88
N PHE A 203 16.14 13.52 16.91
CA PHE A 203 17.59 13.60 17.11
C PHE A 203 18.05 14.79 17.97
N TYR A 204 17.23 15.83 18.08
CA TYR A 204 17.52 16.97 18.94
C TYR A 204 17.29 16.65 20.42
N PHE A 205 16.20 15.95 20.74
CA PHE A 205 15.82 15.71 22.14
C PHE A 205 16.29 14.35 22.70
N LEU A 206 16.47 13.32 21.88
CA LEU A 206 16.92 12.02 22.35
C LEU A 206 18.46 11.92 22.37
N PRO A 207 19.03 11.14 23.30
CA PRO A 207 20.39 10.66 23.15
C PRO A 207 20.58 9.97 21.80
N LEU A 208 21.77 10.12 21.21
CA LEU A 208 22.05 9.67 19.84
C LEU A 208 21.72 8.18 19.63
N ALA A 209 22.08 7.32 20.60
CA ALA A 209 21.79 5.90 20.53
C ALA A 209 20.28 5.59 20.48
N ASP A 210 19.48 6.30 21.29
CA ASP A 210 18.02 6.11 21.34
C ASP A 210 17.35 6.60 20.05
N ALA A 211 17.80 7.73 19.51
CA ALA A 211 17.31 8.22 18.22
C ALA A 211 17.57 7.20 17.09
N PHE A 212 18.75 6.57 17.08
CA PHE A 212 19.05 5.50 16.13
C PHE A 212 18.23 4.24 16.36
N ILE A 213 17.92 3.87 17.62
CA ILE A 213 17.02 2.74 17.92
C ILE A 213 15.63 3.02 17.36
N VAL A 214 15.08 4.23 17.55
CA VAL A 214 13.78 4.63 16.97
C VAL A 214 13.83 4.55 15.44
N LEU A 215 14.87 5.11 14.83
CA LEU A 215 15.07 5.11 13.37
C LEU A 215 15.15 3.69 12.80
N ALA A 216 15.98 2.84 13.40
CA ALA A 216 16.18 1.46 12.95
C ALA A 216 14.89 0.64 13.14
N THR A 217 14.26 0.72 14.31
CA THR A 217 13.01 0.01 14.61
C THR A 217 11.91 0.40 13.64
N LEU A 218 11.74 1.71 13.38
CA LEU A 218 10.74 2.19 12.43
C LEU A 218 11.00 1.64 11.03
N ASN A 219 12.20 1.81 10.49
CA ASN A 219 12.49 1.45 9.09
C ASN A 219 12.47 -0.07 8.86
N PHE A 220 13.05 -0.87 9.77
CA PHE A 220 13.15 -2.32 9.62
C PHE A 220 11.83 -3.05 9.92
N VAL A 221 10.86 -2.41 10.59
CA VAL A 221 9.53 -3.00 10.83
C VAL A 221 8.49 -2.45 9.83
N LEU A 222 8.52 -1.15 9.52
CA LEU A 222 7.59 -0.53 8.58
C LEU A 222 7.77 -1.08 7.16
N SER A 223 9.00 -1.17 6.68
CA SER A 223 9.28 -1.62 5.31
C SER A 223 8.70 -3.01 4.99
N PRO A 224 8.98 -4.07 5.77
CA PRO A 224 8.40 -5.38 5.49
C PRO A 224 6.89 -5.41 5.72
N TRP A 225 6.33 -4.65 6.68
CA TRP A 225 4.88 -4.55 6.82
C TRP A 225 4.25 -3.99 5.55
N LEU A 226 4.72 -2.84 5.07
CA LEU A 226 4.24 -2.26 3.82
C LEU A 226 4.40 -3.26 2.67
N ALA A 227 5.54 -3.95 2.59
CA ALA A 227 5.82 -4.88 1.51
C ALA A 227 4.81 -6.01 1.47
N PHE A 228 4.58 -6.66 2.62
CA PHE A 228 3.58 -7.70 2.73
C PHE A 228 2.18 -7.20 2.36
N GLY A 229 1.84 -5.98 2.77
CA GLY A 229 0.58 -5.32 2.45
C GLY A 229 0.31 -5.08 0.97
N PHE A 230 1.35 -4.93 0.14
CA PHE A 230 1.19 -4.67 -1.30
C PHE A 230 1.44 -5.91 -2.16
N ILE A 231 2.54 -6.64 -1.93
CA ILE A 231 2.98 -7.69 -2.87
C ILE A 231 2.04 -8.91 -2.86
N THR A 232 1.52 -9.29 -1.69
CA THR A 232 0.75 -10.54 -1.54
C THR A 232 -0.63 -10.50 -2.21
N ASN A 233 -1.04 -9.32 -2.66
CA ASN A 233 -2.34 -9.07 -3.24
C ASN A 233 -2.37 -9.18 -4.77
N HIS A 234 -1.22 -9.21 -5.45
CA HIS A 234 -1.18 -9.30 -6.91
C HIS A 234 0.07 -9.99 -7.48
N LEU A 235 1.21 -10.03 -6.76
CA LEU A 235 2.36 -10.80 -7.22
C LEU A 235 2.04 -12.30 -7.21
N GLY A 236 2.45 -12.99 -8.28
CA GLY A 236 2.13 -14.39 -8.52
C GLY A 236 0.70 -14.64 -9.02
N CYS A 237 -0.09 -13.60 -9.29
CA CYS A 237 -1.33 -13.72 -10.09
C CYS A 237 -1.01 -13.77 -11.59
N GLU A 238 -2.04 -13.85 -12.44
CA GLU A 238 -1.83 -13.77 -13.89
C GLU A 238 -1.23 -12.41 -14.28
N VAL A 239 -0.40 -12.43 -15.34
CA VAL A 239 0.34 -11.27 -15.85
C VAL A 239 0.19 -11.27 -17.36
N PHE A 240 -0.11 -10.11 -17.92
CA PHE A 240 -0.45 -9.96 -19.34
C PHE A 240 0.41 -8.89 -20.01
N ASP A 241 0.63 -9.04 -21.31
CA ASP A 241 1.15 -7.92 -22.10
C ASP A 241 0.06 -6.86 -22.33
N TYR A 242 0.47 -5.68 -22.80
CA TYR A 242 -0.46 -4.58 -23.04
C TYR A 242 -1.49 -4.88 -24.14
N LYS A 243 -1.15 -5.72 -25.13
CA LYS A 243 -2.08 -6.07 -26.21
C LYS A 243 -3.21 -6.95 -25.67
N GLU A 244 -2.86 -7.96 -24.88
CA GLU A 244 -3.82 -8.85 -24.21
C GLU A 244 -4.66 -8.08 -23.19
N GLY A 245 -4.01 -7.35 -22.28
CA GLY A 245 -4.70 -6.61 -21.21
C GLY A 245 -5.73 -5.60 -21.73
N LYS A 246 -5.53 -5.01 -22.91
CA LYS A 246 -6.48 -4.09 -23.55
C LYS A 246 -7.74 -4.79 -24.09
N THR A 247 -7.71 -6.10 -24.30
CA THR A 247 -8.88 -6.86 -24.78
C THR A 247 -9.84 -7.26 -23.67
N PHE A 248 -9.38 -7.28 -22.41
CA PHE A 248 -10.20 -7.69 -21.27
C PHE A 248 -11.16 -6.59 -20.84
N SER A 249 -12.32 -7.01 -20.31
CA SER A 249 -13.21 -6.09 -19.59
C SER A 249 -12.53 -5.60 -18.31
N TRP A 250 -13.05 -4.50 -17.74
CA TRP A 250 -12.58 -3.98 -16.45
C TRP A 250 -12.58 -5.07 -15.38
N MET A 251 -13.69 -5.81 -15.25
CA MET A 251 -13.84 -6.83 -14.23
C MET A 251 -12.93 -8.03 -14.49
N GLU A 252 -12.83 -8.49 -15.74
CA GLU A 252 -11.93 -9.58 -16.09
C GLU A 252 -10.48 -9.28 -15.69
N LEU A 253 -9.97 -8.10 -16.08
CA LEU A 253 -8.60 -7.73 -15.78
C LEU A 253 -8.36 -7.75 -14.26
N GLN A 254 -9.19 -7.05 -13.48
CA GLN A 254 -8.97 -6.96 -12.03
C GLN A 254 -9.14 -8.30 -11.30
N MET A 255 -10.07 -9.16 -11.73
CA MET A 255 -10.32 -10.47 -11.11
C MET A 255 -9.18 -11.47 -11.37
N ARG A 256 -8.47 -11.34 -12.48
CA ARG A 256 -7.37 -12.24 -12.90
C ARG A 256 -6.00 -11.80 -12.39
N THR A 257 -5.78 -10.50 -12.33
CA THR A 257 -4.46 -9.93 -11.98
C THR A 257 -4.29 -9.62 -10.50
N SER A 258 -5.36 -9.72 -9.71
CA SER A 258 -5.31 -9.53 -8.26
C SER A 258 -5.95 -10.69 -7.51
N ARG A 259 -5.71 -10.75 -6.20
CA ARG A 259 -6.31 -11.74 -5.30
C ARG A 259 -6.73 -11.08 -3.99
N SER A 260 -7.76 -11.63 -3.37
CA SER A 260 -8.10 -11.25 -1.99
C SER A 260 -7.53 -12.28 -1.00
N LEU A 261 -7.24 -11.82 0.22
CA LEU A 261 -6.67 -12.60 1.31
C LEU A 261 -7.68 -12.82 2.43
N LYS A 262 -7.85 -14.09 2.82
CA LYS A 262 -8.66 -14.52 3.97
C LYS A 262 -7.78 -14.75 5.19
N GLY A 263 -8.38 -14.62 6.37
CA GLY A 263 -7.68 -14.86 7.65
C GLY A 263 -8.28 -14.12 8.87
N GLY A 264 -9.54 -13.69 8.76
CA GLY A 264 -10.27 -13.07 9.86
C GLY A 264 -9.79 -11.65 10.21
N PHE A 265 -10.12 -11.22 11.42
CA PHE A 265 -9.95 -9.85 11.88
C PHE A 265 -8.48 -9.40 11.89
N LEU A 266 -7.55 -10.25 12.34
CA LEU A 266 -6.14 -9.88 12.45
C LEU A 266 -5.50 -9.63 11.08
N VAL A 267 -5.81 -10.48 10.08
CA VAL A 267 -5.36 -10.25 8.71
C VAL A 267 -5.97 -8.97 8.17
N HIS A 268 -7.28 -8.76 8.33
CA HIS A 268 -7.91 -7.54 7.86
C HIS A 268 -7.32 -6.26 8.49
N TRP A 269 -7.02 -6.29 9.79
CA TRP A 269 -6.38 -5.19 10.51
C TRP A 269 -4.95 -4.94 10.01
N PHE A 270 -4.14 -6.00 9.88
CA PHE A 270 -2.74 -5.91 9.45
C PHE A 270 -2.63 -5.32 8.04
N TYR A 271 -3.45 -5.79 7.11
CA TYR A 271 -3.49 -5.29 5.74
C TYR A 271 -4.28 -4.00 5.59
N GLY A 272 -4.92 -3.52 6.66
CA GLY A 272 -5.75 -2.33 6.63
C GLY A 272 -6.86 -2.40 5.60
N GLY A 273 -7.44 -3.56 5.33
CA GLY A 273 -8.46 -3.72 4.28
C GLY A 273 -7.92 -3.87 2.86
N LEU A 274 -6.62 -3.73 2.62
CA LEU A 274 -6.03 -4.09 1.33
C LEU A 274 -5.97 -5.60 1.10
N ASN A 275 -6.32 -6.41 2.12
CA ASN A 275 -6.55 -7.84 1.92
C ASN A 275 -7.77 -8.12 1.01
N THR A 276 -8.58 -7.14 0.66
CA THR A 276 -9.69 -7.29 -0.31
C THR A 276 -9.30 -6.63 -1.63
N GLN A 277 -8.17 -7.06 -2.22
CA GLN A 277 -7.57 -6.36 -3.36
C GLN A 277 -8.47 -6.36 -4.59
N ILE A 278 -9.15 -7.48 -4.86
CA ILE A 278 -10.09 -7.58 -5.99
C ILE A 278 -11.15 -6.47 -5.86
N GLU A 279 -11.74 -6.33 -4.69
CA GLU A 279 -12.76 -5.33 -4.41
C GLU A 279 -12.21 -3.91 -4.46
N HIS A 280 -11.01 -3.71 -3.94
CA HIS A 280 -10.30 -2.45 -3.99
C HIS A 280 -10.02 -2.02 -5.42
N HIS A 281 -9.67 -2.95 -6.31
CA HIS A 281 -9.45 -2.67 -7.72
C HIS A 281 -10.75 -2.44 -8.48
N LEU A 282 -11.79 -3.24 -8.23
CA LEU A 282 -13.11 -3.05 -8.85
C LEU A 282 -13.77 -1.75 -8.41
N PHE A 283 -13.62 -1.39 -7.13
CA PHE A 283 -14.28 -0.26 -6.47
C PHE A 283 -13.28 0.59 -5.66
N PRO A 284 -12.29 1.24 -6.29
CA PRO A 284 -11.25 2.01 -5.57
C PRO A 284 -11.83 3.14 -4.71
N ARG A 285 -13.03 3.59 -5.08
CA ARG A 285 -13.80 4.63 -4.40
C ARG A 285 -14.63 4.13 -3.22
N ALA A 286 -14.74 2.83 -2.99
CA ALA A 286 -15.39 2.27 -1.81
C ALA A 286 -14.50 2.52 -0.59
N PRO A 287 -15.01 3.08 0.52
CA PRO A 287 -14.22 3.21 1.73
C PRO A 287 -13.71 1.87 2.23
N ARG A 288 -12.45 1.78 2.70
CA ARG A 288 -11.86 0.53 3.21
C ARG A 288 -12.71 -0.19 4.25
N PHE A 289 -13.48 0.55 5.04
CA PHE A 289 -14.39 0.02 6.06
C PHE A 289 -15.58 -0.77 5.51
N ASN A 290 -15.93 -0.54 4.25
CA ASN A 290 -17.00 -1.23 3.55
C ASN A 290 -16.49 -2.39 2.72
N LEU A 291 -15.16 -2.52 2.52
CA LEU A 291 -14.61 -3.48 1.56
C LEU A 291 -14.92 -4.94 1.91
N LEU A 292 -15.02 -5.33 3.19
CA LEU A 292 -15.46 -6.68 3.56
C LEU A 292 -16.92 -6.96 3.14
N LYS A 293 -17.78 -5.94 3.17
CA LYS A 293 -19.17 -6.06 2.70
C LYS A 293 -19.22 -6.14 1.18
N VAL A 294 -18.45 -5.28 0.50
CA VAL A 294 -18.27 -5.33 -0.95
C VAL A 294 -17.72 -6.69 -1.38
N GLN A 295 -16.79 -7.26 -0.60
CA GLN A 295 -16.21 -8.57 -0.85
C GLN A 295 -17.24 -9.68 -0.83
N ASN A 296 -18.14 -9.68 0.15
CA ASN A 296 -19.21 -10.65 0.20
C ASN A 296 -20.11 -10.55 -1.05
N MET A 297 -20.47 -9.34 -1.46
CA MET A 297 -21.26 -9.12 -2.69
C MET A 297 -20.50 -9.59 -3.94
N THR A 298 -19.22 -9.26 -4.07
CA THR A 298 -18.38 -9.70 -5.19
C THR A 298 -18.26 -11.22 -5.25
N ARG A 299 -18.08 -11.91 -4.09
CA ARG A 299 -18.05 -13.37 -4.04
C ARG A 299 -19.37 -14.01 -4.47
N ASP A 300 -20.50 -13.48 -4.00
CA ASP A 300 -21.81 -14.01 -4.34
C ASP A 300 -22.15 -13.76 -5.82
N PHE A 301 -21.77 -12.60 -6.34
CA PHE A 301 -21.87 -12.29 -7.76
C PHE A 301 -20.99 -13.20 -8.62
N ALA A 302 -19.74 -13.42 -8.21
CA ALA A 302 -18.82 -14.31 -8.92
C ALA A 302 -19.39 -15.75 -8.98
N LYS A 303 -19.96 -16.25 -7.87
CA LYS A 303 -20.67 -17.55 -7.86
C LYS A 303 -21.87 -17.57 -8.79
N LYS A 304 -22.74 -16.55 -8.74
CA LYS A 304 -23.94 -16.43 -9.59
C LYS A 304 -23.61 -16.47 -11.09
N HIS A 305 -22.47 -15.89 -11.48
CA HIS A 305 -22.07 -15.76 -12.88
C HIS A 305 -20.93 -16.71 -13.31
N ASN A 306 -20.60 -17.71 -12.48
CA ASN A 306 -19.52 -18.68 -12.74
C ASN A 306 -18.14 -18.01 -13.03
N ILE A 307 -17.84 -16.93 -12.33
CA ILE A 307 -16.57 -16.21 -12.41
C ILE A 307 -15.63 -16.77 -11.34
N VAL A 308 -14.36 -16.99 -11.70
CA VAL A 308 -13.34 -17.42 -10.74
C VAL A 308 -13.04 -16.26 -9.79
N TYR A 309 -13.29 -16.45 -8.50
CA TYR A 309 -12.90 -15.52 -7.45
C TYR A 309 -11.60 -16.00 -6.80
N PHE A 310 -10.48 -15.33 -7.07
CA PHE A 310 -9.19 -15.78 -6.58
C PHE A 310 -8.92 -15.31 -5.15
N GLU A 311 -8.97 -16.26 -4.22
CA GLU A 311 -8.78 -16.00 -2.79
C GLU A 311 -7.76 -16.97 -2.18
N THR A 312 -6.86 -16.44 -1.36
CA THR A 312 -5.82 -17.20 -0.67
C THR A 312 -5.65 -16.74 0.78
N THR A 313 -4.93 -17.49 1.60
CA THR A 313 -4.35 -17.00 2.85
C THR A 313 -3.03 -16.27 2.56
N PRO A 314 -2.53 -15.41 3.46
CA PRO A 314 -1.22 -14.80 3.30
C PRO A 314 -0.10 -15.83 3.06
N ILE A 315 -0.17 -16.99 3.73
CA ILE A 315 0.81 -18.08 3.59
C ILE A 315 0.79 -18.64 2.17
N GLU A 316 -0.39 -18.95 1.63
CA GLU A 316 -0.54 -19.42 0.25
C GLU A 316 -0.02 -18.38 -0.77
N ALA A 317 -0.27 -17.08 -0.53
CA ALA A 317 0.28 -16.02 -1.37
C ALA A 317 1.82 -15.99 -1.34
N TYR A 318 2.44 -16.16 -0.16
CA TYR A 318 3.90 -16.26 -0.06
C TYR A 318 4.48 -17.49 -0.77
N VAL A 319 3.78 -18.63 -0.72
CA VAL A 319 4.19 -19.83 -1.45
C VAL A 319 4.20 -19.54 -2.95
N GLN A 320 3.13 -18.94 -3.48
CA GLN A 320 3.02 -18.64 -4.91
C GLN A 320 4.04 -17.59 -5.38
N ILE A 321 4.32 -16.56 -4.57
CA ILE A 321 5.41 -15.61 -4.85
C ILE A 321 6.75 -16.35 -4.93
N ASN A 322 7.03 -17.26 -4.00
CA ASN A 322 8.26 -18.04 -4.05
C ASN A 322 8.31 -19.02 -5.23
N ASP A 323 7.17 -19.57 -5.66
CA ASP A 323 7.09 -20.41 -6.85
C ASP A 323 7.40 -19.60 -8.12
N ALA A 324 6.84 -18.39 -8.26
CA ALA A 324 7.21 -17.47 -9.35
C ALA A 324 8.71 -17.13 -9.32
N LEU A 325 9.29 -16.88 -8.14
CA LEU A 325 10.74 -16.68 -8.01
C LEU A 325 11.55 -17.91 -8.41
N LYS A 326 11.06 -19.14 -8.24
CA LYS A 326 11.79 -20.34 -8.70
C LYS A 326 11.95 -20.37 -10.22
N GLU A 327 11.00 -19.80 -10.95
CA GLU A 327 10.98 -19.75 -12.42
C GLU A 327 11.93 -18.71 -13.03
N TYR A 328 12.37 -17.71 -12.25
CA TYR A 328 13.45 -16.76 -12.63
C TYR A 328 14.79 -17.47 -12.84
#